data_AF-A0A2S5DD51-F1
#
_entry.id   AF-A0A2S5DD51-F1
#
_cell.length_a   1.000
_cell.length_b   1.000
_cell.length_c   1.000
_cell.angle_alpha   90.00
_cell.angle_beta   90.00
_cell.angle_gamma   90.00
#
_symmetry.space_group_name_H-M   'P 1'
#
loop_
_entity.id
_entity.type
_entity.pdbx_description
1 polymer ?
#
loop_
_entity_poly.entity_id
_entity_poly.type
_entity_poly.pdbx_seq_one_letter_code
_entity_poly.pdbx_strand_id
1 'polypeptide(L)'
;MNSQIRSMLDAKSFIKADEKTVPIIEWIPVIDSIKVELEFAEDRQLADFLGIAPSTLSECRSGRLNLSPLAKLQVLIQLGFCKTEDARRILLQEEVAEKKRRAKERQDKKLEMLKAKKQIS
;
A
#
# COMPACT_ATOMS: atom_id res chain seq x y z
N MET A 1 5.69 29.50 2.79
CA MET A 1 6.30 28.58 1.80
C MET A 1 5.68 27.22 2.05
N ASN A 2 4.68 26.73 1.31
CA ASN A 2 4.76 26.26 -0.08
C ASN A 2 3.40 26.39 -0.77
N SER A 3 3.11 27.59 -1.30
CA SER A 3 1.94 27.84 -2.15
C SER A 3 2.20 27.51 -3.63
N GLN A 4 3.47 27.32 -4.02
CA GLN A 4 3.88 27.18 -5.44
C GLN A 4 4.02 25.73 -5.90
N ILE A 5 4.19 24.76 -5.00
CA ILE A 5 4.31 23.33 -5.39
C ILE A 5 2.93 22.71 -5.65
N ARG A 6 1.89 23.18 -4.96
CA ARG A 6 0.51 22.69 -5.14
C ARG A 6 -0.08 22.95 -6.53
N SER A 7 0.50 23.87 -7.31
CA SER A 7 0.09 24.13 -8.70
C SER A 7 0.94 23.40 -9.74
N MET A 8 2.00 22.68 -9.34
CA MET A 8 2.96 22.06 -10.28
C MET A 8 2.74 20.55 -10.46
N LEU A 9 2.12 19.87 -9.49
CA LEU A 9 1.52 18.54 -9.71
C LEU A 9 0.07 18.72 -10.16
N ASP A 10 -0.10 19.16 -11.40
CA ASP A 10 -1.32 18.87 -12.13
C ASP A 10 -1.40 17.33 -12.20
N ALA A 11 -2.25 16.72 -11.36
CA ALA A 11 -2.49 15.28 -11.35
C ALA A 11 -2.94 14.73 -12.73
N LYS A 12 -3.19 15.64 -13.68
CA LYS A 12 -3.42 15.41 -15.10
C LYS A 12 -2.18 14.98 -15.89
N SER A 13 -0.96 15.30 -15.45
CA SER A 13 0.26 14.98 -16.21
C SER A 13 0.64 13.50 -16.20
N PHE A 14 0.18 12.74 -15.20
CA PHE A 14 0.35 11.28 -15.12
C PHE A 14 -0.80 10.49 -15.75
N ILE A 15 -1.85 11.19 -16.18
CA ILE A 15 -3.02 10.60 -16.81
C ILE A 15 -2.91 10.84 -18.31
N LYS A 16 -2.50 9.80 -19.07
CA LYS A 16 -2.78 9.77 -20.51
C LYS A 16 -4.31 9.73 -20.67
N ALA A 17 -4.89 10.90 -20.86
CA ALA A 17 -6.32 11.06 -21.09
C ALA A 17 -6.65 10.63 -22.51
N ASP A 18 -7.01 9.37 -22.67
CA ASP A 18 -7.86 8.93 -23.78
C ASP A 18 -9.28 8.86 -23.22
N GLU A 19 -10.18 9.71 -23.73
CA GLU A 19 -11.52 10.04 -23.20
C GLU A 19 -12.48 8.82 -23.07
N LYS A 20 -12.01 7.62 -23.43
CA LYS A 20 -12.77 6.35 -23.34
C LYS A 20 -12.14 5.26 -22.47
N THR A 21 -11.00 5.50 -21.84
CA THR A 21 -10.30 4.46 -21.06
C THR A 21 -9.93 4.90 -19.65
N VAL A 22 -10.03 3.98 -18.70
CA VAL A 22 -9.62 4.20 -17.31
C VAL A 22 -8.12 4.51 -17.31
N PRO A 23 -7.68 5.64 -16.72
CA PRO A 23 -6.27 6.01 -16.74
C PRO A 23 -5.42 4.96 -16.04
N ILE A 24 -4.44 4.42 -16.74
CA ILE A 24 -3.48 3.46 -16.20
C ILE A 24 -2.46 4.25 -15.38
N ILE A 25 -2.58 4.19 -14.05
CA ILE A 25 -1.64 4.83 -13.13
C ILE A 25 -0.41 3.93 -12.99
N GLU A 26 0.75 4.43 -13.38
CA GLU A 26 2.04 3.82 -13.05
C GLU A 26 2.39 4.16 -11.60
N TRP A 27 2.27 3.17 -10.72
CA TRP A 27 2.35 3.42 -9.28
C TRP A 27 3.77 3.67 -8.75
N ILE A 28 4.80 3.13 -9.41
CA ILE A 28 6.19 3.26 -8.93
C ILE A 28 6.68 4.71 -9.03
N PRO A 29 6.57 5.40 -10.20
CA PRO A 29 6.92 6.82 -10.29
C PRO A 29 6.16 7.69 -9.29
N VAL A 30 4.89 7.36 -9.04
CA VAL A 30 4.03 8.08 -8.11
C VAL A 30 4.47 7.88 -6.65
N ILE A 31 4.93 6.68 -6.29
CA ILE A 31 5.46 6.43 -4.94
C ILE A 31 6.79 7.12 -4.74
N ASP A 32 7.64 7.16 -5.77
CA ASP A 32 8.93 7.83 -5.69
C ASP A 32 8.76 9.36 -5.60
N SER A 33 7.76 9.95 -6.26
CA SER A 33 7.43 11.37 -6.06
C SER A 33 6.92 11.64 -4.64
N ILE A 34 6.11 10.77 -4.06
CA ILE A 34 5.70 10.87 -2.64
C ILE A 34 6.91 10.76 -1.71
N LYS A 35 7.87 9.89 -2.00
CA LYS A 35 9.11 9.75 -1.22
C LYS A 35 9.87 11.08 -1.15
N VAL A 36 9.98 11.76 -2.29
CA VAL A 36 10.64 13.07 -2.38
C VAL A 36 9.82 14.15 -1.68
N GLU A 37 8.51 14.19 -1.88
CA GLU A 37 7.63 15.20 -1.28
C GLU A 37 7.57 15.11 0.25
N LEU A 38 7.62 13.90 0.80
CA LEU A 38 7.60 13.63 2.24
C LEU A 38 9.01 13.54 2.86
N GLU A 39 10.06 13.83 2.08
CA GLU A 39 11.47 13.82 2.51
C GLU A 39 11.88 12.50 3.19
N PHE A 40 11.35 11.36 2.73
CA PHE A 40 11.75 10.06 3.25
C PHE A 40 13.15 9.71 2.77
N ALA A 41 14.09 9.59 3.72
CA ALA A 41 15.47 9.19 3.44
C ALA A 41 15.54 7.73 2.99
N GLU A 42 14.76 6.85 3.63
CA GLU A 42 14.82 5.41 3.40
C GLU A 42 13.51 4.86 2.84
N ASP A 43 13.63 3.82 2.00
CA ASP A 43 12.47 3.08 1.50
C ASP A 43 11.68 2.38 2.62
N ARG A 44 12.34 2.13 3.77
CA ARG A 44 11.66 1.64 4.96
C ARG A 44 10.62 2.64 5.47
N GLN A 45 10.96 3.93 5.51
CA GLN A 45 10.03 4.98 5.96
C GLN A 45 8.84 5.10 4.99
N LEU A 46 9.09 4.96 3.70
CA LEU A 46 8.05 4.90 2.68
C LEU A 46 7.17 3.66 2.83
N ALA A 47 7.75 2.49 3.09
CA ALA A 47 7.00 1.25 3.32
C ALA A 47 6.12 1.35 4.58
N ASP A 48 6.67 1.91 5.66
CA ASP A 48 5.95 2.16 6.91
C ASP A 48 4.80 3.16 6.69
N PHE A 49 5.04 4.23 5.92
CA PHE A 49 4.00 5.17 5.51
C PHE A 49 2.90 4.46 4.72
N LEU A 50 3.25 3.62 3.73
CA LEU A 50 2.30 2.86 2.92
C LEU A 50 1.64 1.68 3.66
N GLY A 51 2.03 1.40 4.91
CA GLY A 51 1.50 0.31 5.71
C GLY A 51 1.87 -1.09 5.21
N ILE A 52 2.94 -1.20 4.41
CA ILE A 52 3.42 -2.46 3.80
C ILE A 52 4.79 -2.86 4.36
N ALA A 53 5.15 -4.13 4.23
CA ALA A 53 6.49 -4.57 4.58
C ALA A 53 7.53 -4.01 3.58
N PRO A 54 8.77 -3.69 4.01
CA PRO A 54 9.83 -3.26 3.09
C PRO A 54 10.13 -4.27 1.98
N SER A 55 10.01 -5.57 2.26
CA SER A 55 10.13 -6.63 1.24
C SER A 55 9.05 -6.52 0.16
N THR A 56 7.82 -6.18 0.54
CA THR A 56 6.71 -5.97 -0.39
C THR A 56 6.96 -4.75 -1.29
N LEU A 57 7.51 -3.66 -0.75
CA LEU A 57 7.88 -2.50 -1.56
C LEU A 57 8.99 -2.84 -2.56
N SER A 58 10.00 -3.62 -2.14
CA SER A 58 11.06 -4.11 -3.02
C SER A 58 10.53 -5.01 -4.14
N GLU A 59 9.61 -5.93 -3.82
CA GLU A 59 8.95 -6.78 -4.81
C GLU A 59 8.09 -5.96 -5.79
N CYS A 60 7.42 -4.90 -5.30
CA CYS A 60 6.66 -3.98 -6.15
C CYS A 60 7.55 -3.23 -7.14
N ARG A 61 8.71 -2.74 -6.70
CA ARG A 61 9.68 -2.08 -7.58
C ARG A 61 10.27 -3.03 -8.62
N SER A 62 10.42 -4.31 -8.27
CA SER A 62 10.89 -5.33 -9.20
C SER A 62 9.83 -5.79 -10.22
N GLY A 63 8.60 -5.28 -10.13
CA GLY A 63 7.48 -5.65 -10.99
C GLY A 63 6.91 -7.05 -10.72
N ARG A 64 7.44 -7.78 -9.73
CA ARG A 64 6.97 -9.12 -9.36
C ARG A 64 5.64 -9.10 -8.62
N LEU A 65 5.34 -7.99 -7.95
CA LEU A 65 4.15 -7.86 -7.13
C LEU A 65 3.49 -6.50 -7.36
N ASN A 66 2.17 -6.46 -7.33
CA ASN A 66 1.43 -5.21 -7.41
C ASN A 66 1.15 -4.67 -6.02
N LEU A 67 1.23 -3.35 -5.84
CA LEU A 67 0.86 -2.72 -4.56
C LEU A 67 -0.55 -3.14 -4.14
N SER A 68 -0.72 -3.35 -2.84
CA SER A 68 -2.02 -3.65 -2.28
C SER A 68 -3.00 -2.51 -2.59
N PRO A 69 -4.31 -2.83 -2.75
CA PRO A 69 -5.33 -1.79 -2.94
C PRO A 69 -5.29 -0.69 -1.86
N LEU A 70 -4.89 -1.04 -0.63
CA LEU A 70 -4.75 -0.10 0.47
C LEU A 70 -3.54 0.82 0.34
N ALA A 71 -2.38 0.29 -0.05
CA ALA A 71 -1.21 1.13 -0.33
C ALA A 71 -1.49 2.10 -1.49
N LYS A 72 -2.18 1.64 -2.53
CA LYS A 72 -2.64 2.47 -3.65
C LYS A 72 -3.61 3.57 -3.19
N LEU A 73 -4.56 3.24 -2.32
CA LEU A 73 -5.49 4.21 -1.75
C LEU A 73 -4.77 5.27 -0.92
N GLN A 74 -3.76 4.86 -0.14
CA GLN A 74 -2.98 5.77 0.69
C GLN A 74 -2.14 6.73 -0.15
N VAL A 75 -1.57 6.25 -1.26
CA VAL A 75 -0.95 7.08 -2.30
C VAL A 75 -1.94 8.10 -2.86
N LEU A 76 -3.14 7.68 -3.26
CA LEU A 76 -4.15 8.57 -3.82
C LEU A 76 -4.62 9.66 -2.83
N ILE A 77 -4.74 9.31 -1.55
CA ILE A 77 -5.07 10.26 -0.49
C ILE A 77 -3.96 11.30 -0.34
N GLN A 78 -2.70 10.87 -0.34
CA GLN A 78 -1.56 11.77 -0.26
C GLN A 78 -1.52 12.76 -1.43
N LEU A 79 -1.89 12.30 -2.64
CA LEU A 79 -1.99 13.13 -3.83
C LEU A 79 -3.20 14.10 -3.83
N GLY A 80 -4.01 14.12 -2.77
CA GLY A 80 -5.11 15.06 -2.64
C GLY A 80 -6.39 14.65 -3.38
N PHE A 81 -6.53 13.39 -3.79
CA PHE A 81 -7.81 12.84 -4.27
C PHE A 81 -8.73 12.61 -3.07
N CYS A 82 -9.34 13.68 -2.55
CA CYS A 82 -10.05 13.70 -1.27
C CYS A 82 -11.58 13.66 -1.43
N LYS A 83 -12.16 12.46 -1.38
CA LYS A 83 -13.50 12.17 -0.82
C LYS A 83 -13.46 10.91 0.08
N THR A 84 -12.30 10.60 0.66
CA THR A 84 -11.80 9.21 0.78
C THR A 84 -11.53 8.73 2.21
N GLU A 85 -11.73 9.58 3.23
CA GLU A 85 -11.50 9.21 4.63
C GLU A 85 -12.50 8.16 5.15
N ASP A 86 -13.74 8.18 4.67
CA ASP A 86 -14.74 7.17 5.05
C ASP A 86 -14.47 5.81 4.36
N ALA A 87 -14.04 5.82 3.10
CA ALA A 87 -13.64 4.61 2.38
C ALA A 87 -12.37 3.98 2.97
N ARG A 88 -11.39 4.81 3.37
CA ARG A 88 -10.18 4.36 4.07
C ARG A 88 -10.53 3.65 5.38
N ARG A 89 -11.46 4.19 6.16
CA ARG A 89 -11.87 3.61 7.46
C ARG A 89 -12.45 2.21 7.31
N ILE A 90 -13.29 2.00 6.29
CA ILE A 90 -13.94 0.70 6.03
C ILE A 90 -12.90 -0.33 5.56
N LEU A 91 -12.02 0.04 4.63
CA LEU A 91 -11.02 -0.89 4.09
C LEU A 91 -9.91 -1.22 5.10
N LEU A 92 -9.55 -0.28 5.99
CA LEU A 92 -8.60 -0.54 7.07
C LEU A 92 -9.14 -1.60 8.06
N GLN A 93 -10.45 -1.59 8.33
CA GLN A 93 -11.09 -2.57 9.19
C GLN A 93 -11.09 -3.97 8.57
N GLU A 94 -11.30 -4.08 7.26
CA GLU A 94 -11.24 -5.35 6.55
C GLU A 94 -9.82 -5.94 6.53
N GLU A 95 -8.79 -5.13 6.31
CA GLU A 95 -7.40 -5.65 6.33
C GLU A 95 -6.94 -6.04 7.74
N VAL A 96 -7.37 -5.33 8.78
CA VAL A 96 -7.13 -5.75 10.17
C VAL A 96 -7.82 -7.08 10.46
N ALA A 97 -9.05 -7.29 9.95
CA ALA A 97 -9.75 -8.57 10.09
C ALA A 97 -9.02 -9.70 9.35
N GLU A 98 -8.51 -9.43 8.14
CA GLU A 98 -7.77 -10.41 7.34
C GLU A 98 -6.40 -10.73 7.95
N LYS A 99 -5.69 -9.74 8.52
CA LYS A 99 -4.46 -9.97 9.29
C LYS A 99 -4.72 -10.85 10.52
N LYS A 100 -5.84 -10.64 11.22
CA LYS A 100 -6.24 -11.50 12.35
C LYS A 100 -6.56 -12.93 11.90
N ARG A 101 -7.24 -13.10 10.77
CA ARG A 101 -7.56 -14.42 10.20
C ARG A 101 -6.28 -15.20 9.87
N ARG A 102 -5.32 -14.56 9.19
CA ARG A 102 -4.02 -15.16 8.86
C ARG A 102 -3.18 -15.48 10.11
N ALA A 103 -3.27 -14.67 11.15
CA ALA A 103 -2.61 -14.96 12.42
C ALA A 103 -3.22 -16.20 13.11
N LYS A 104 -4.55 -16.33 13.06
CA LYS A 104 -5.28 -17.47 13.61
C LYS A 104 -4.92 -18.78 12.88
N GLU A 105 -4.92 -18.77 11.55
CA GLU A 105 -4.53 -19.94 10.74
C GLU A 105 -3.10 -20.42 11.04
N ARG A 106 -2.18 -19.49 11.34
CA ARG A 106 -0.81 -19.82 11.76
C ARG A 106 -0.77 -20.48 13.13
N GLN A 107 -1.61 -20.05 14.07
CA GLN A 107 -1.72 -20.64 15.39
C GLN A 107 -2.33 -22.04 15.33
N ASP A 108 -3.38 -22.23 14.53
CA ASP A 108 -4.05 -23.51 14.37
C ASP A 108 -3.12 -24.55 13.73
N LYS A 109 -2.35 -24.17 12.69
CA LYS A 109 -1.30 -25.03 12.13
C LYS A 109 -0.20 -25.38 13.14
N LYS A 110 0.17 -24.45 14.03
CA LYS A 110 1.17 -24.70 15.07
C LYS A 110 0.65 -25.66 16.13
N LEU A 111 -0.63 -25.56 16.49
CA LEU A 111 -1.30 -26.45 17.43
C LEU A 111 -1.45 -27.87 16.86
N GLU A 112 -1.81 -28.00 15.58
CA GLU A 112 -1.84 -29.27 14.85
C GLU A 112 -0.46 -29.94 14.84
N MET A 113 0.62 -29.20 14.54
CA MET A 113 1.98 -29.72 14.63
C MET A 113 2.38 -30.16 16.05
N LEU A 114 1.90 -29.48 17.09
CA LEU A 114 2.16 -29.82 18.49
C LEU A 114 1.41 -31.08 18.92
N LYS A 115 0.17 -31.27 18.45
CA LYS A 115 -0.60 -32.51 18.68
C LYS A 115 0.04 -33.69 17.96
N ALA A 116 0.48 -33.51 16.71
CA ALA A 116 1.18 -34.56 15.95
C ALA A 116 2.49 -35.01 16.64
N LYS A 117 3.23 -34.08 17.25
CA LYS A 117 4.43 -34.42 18.05
C LYS A 117 4.13 -35.18 19.34
N LYS A 118 2.95 -34.97 19.94
CA LYS A 118 2.52 -35.66 21.18
C LYS A 118 2.02 -37.09 20.96
N GLN A 119 1.66 -37.46 19.73
CA GLN A 119 1.24 -38.82 19.36
C GLN A 119 2.41 -39.75 18.97
N ILE A 120 3.61 -39.19 18.80
CA ILE A 120 4.84 -39.93 18.46
C ILE A 120 5.72 -40.14 19.71
N SER A 121 5.33 -39.57 20.85
CA SER A 121 5.95 -39.78 22.18
C SER A 121 5.06 -40.64 23.05
#